data_AF-A0A8H7UNP1-F1
#
_entry.id   AF-A0A8H7UNP1-F1
#
_cell.length_a   1.000
_cell.length_b   1.000
_cell.length_c   1.000
_cell.angle_alpha   90.00
_cell.angle_beta   90.00
_cell.angle_gamma   90.00
#
_symmetry.space_group_name_H-M   'P 1'
#
loop_
_entity.id
_entity.type
_entity.pdbx_description
1 polymer ?
#
loop_
_entity_poly.entity_id
_entity_poly.type
_entity_poly.pdbx_seq_one_letter_code
_entity_poly.pdbx_strand_id
1 'polypeptide(L)'
;MSTSVSKSVWAGRIPLAISIDGSEAQHFGAVNTPSSIFIEASRTSYLILLTEEIRDLYRAAGLTLPDSTAEIWFEYQGKPLKWHYPLGLLYDILCISEPSYRQMEDTKSIPWNIKVHFQNYPAAHLFRDQSAATAKDFFMSMIKEADFLRYGSTKRVMNLSKSDQSQLWESLCSNDFDSFWKVNQRLIPVDDQVVRHIPLRLYLPDDCPVIQDRVSPRTEAGKANTSVHVLP
;
A
#
# COMPACT_ATOMS: atom_id res chain seq x y z
N MET A 1 19.25 -0.35 12.75
CA MET A 1 18.79 -0.97 11.47
C MET A 1 19.89 -0.90 10.42
N SER A 2 20.23 -2.03 9.76
CA SER A 2 21.15 -2.02 8.61
C SER A 2 20.52 -1.25 7.44
N THR A 3 21.11 -0.11 7.08
CA THR A 3 20.63 0.77 5.99
C THR A 3 20.46 0.02 4.66
N SER A 4 21.21 -1.07 4.46
CA SER A 4 21.10 -1.92 3.28
C SER A 4 19.73 -2.60 3.16
N VAL A 5 19.22 -3.19 4.25
CA VAL A 5 17.91 -3.88 4.23
C VAL A 5 16.78 -2.88 4.02
N SER A 6 16.81 -1.73 4.70
CA SER A 6 15.80 -0.68 4.53
C SER A 6 15.77 -0.15 3.08
N LYS A 7 16.94 0.01 2.45
CA LYS A 7 17.02 0.38 1.03
C LYS A 7 16.46 -0.71 0.11
N SER A 8 16.76 -1.98 0.37
CA SER A 8 16.20 -3.10 -0.40
C SER A 8 14.68 -3.19 -0.28
N VAL A 9 14.12 -2.99 0.91
CA VAL A 9 12.66 -2.94 1.13
C VAL A 9 12.04 -1.78 0.37
N TRP A 10 12.63 -0.59 0.44
CA TRP A 10 12.14 0.60 -0.28
C TRP A 10 12.22 0.45 -1.80
N ALA A 11 13.29 -0.18 -2.30
CA ALA A 11 13.49 -0.44 -3.72
C ALA A 11 12.61 -1.58 -4.26
N GLY A 12 11.79 -2.23 -3.42
CA GLY A 12 10.89 -3.29 -3.84
C GLY A 12 9.85 -2.78 -4.85
N ARG A 13 9.76 -3.45 -5.99
CA ARG A 13 8.86 -3.11 -7.10
C ARG A 13 7.90 -4.25 -7.44
N ILE A 14 6.78 -3.89 -8.04
CA ILE A 14 5.82 -4.84 -8.63
C ILE A 14 5.50 -4.34 -10.04
N PRO A 15 5.72 -5.16 -11.09
CA PRO A 15 5.24 -4.82 -12.42
C PRO A 15 3.73 -5.05 -12.47
N LEU A 16 2.99 -4.00 -12.80
CA LEU A 16 1.54 -3.97 -12.94
C LEU A 16 1.18 -4.02 -14.42
N ALA A 17 0.18 -4.82 -14.77
CA ALA A 17 -0.50 -4.76 -16.05
C ALA A 17 -1.92 -4.25 -15.81
N ILE A 18 -2.18 -3.01 -16.21
CA ILE A 18 -3.43 -2.30 -15.95
C ILE A 18 -4.27 -2.37 -17.20
N SER A 19 -5.44 -2.99 -17.10
CA SER A 19 -6.42 -3.09 -18.17
C SER A 19 -7.69 -2.33 -17.79
N ILE A 20 -8.38 -1.74 -18.75
CA ILE A 20 -9.72 -1.18 -18.55
C ILE A 20 -10.76 -2.23 -18.92
N ASP A 21 -11.92 -2.24 -18.23
CA ASP A 21 -13.00 -3.13 -18.63
C ASP A 21 -13.44 -2.86 -20.08
N GLY A 22 -13.70 -3.92 -20.85
CA GLY A 22 -14.05 -3.79 -22.26
C GLY A 22 -15.34 -3.00 -22.50
N SER A 23 -16.32 -3.15 -21.59
CA SER A 23 -17.59 -2.41 -21.69
C SER A 23 -17.40 -0.92 -21.41
N GLU A 24 -16.57 -0.58 -20.42
CA GLU A 24 -16.21 0.80 -20.10
C GLU A 24 -15.34 1.43 -21.18
N ALA A 25 -14.38 0.69 -21.73
CA ALA A 25 -13.54 1.18 -22.82
C ALA A 25 -14.37 1.57 -24.05
N GLN A 26 -15.34 0.73 -24.44
CA GLN A 26 -16.27 1.04 -25.52
C GLN A 26 -17.12 2.28 -25.20
N HIS A 27 -17.58 2.40 -23.96
CA HIS A 27 -18.31 3.58 -23.50
C HIS A 27 -17.47 4.87 -23.61
N PHE A 28 -16.16 4.79 -23.36
CA PHE A 28 -15.22 5.92 -23.48
C PHE A 28 -14.64 6.10 -24.91
N GLY A 29 -15.25 5.47 -25.91
CA GLY A 29 -14.95 5.70 -27.33
C GLY A 29 -13.89 4.78 -27.93
N ALA A 30 -13.47 3.71 -27.23
CA ALA A 30 -12.53 2.75 -27.78
C ALA A 30 -13.20 1.87 -28.85
N VAL A 31 -12.62 1.85 -30.06
CA VAL A 31 -13.10 1.01 -31.18
C VAL A 31 -12.78 -0.48 -30.94
N ASN A 32 -11.67 -0.76 -30.28
CA ASN A 32 -11.24 -2.09 -29.86
C ASN A 32 -10.90 -2.06 -28.36
N THR A 33 -10.84 -3.22 -27.70
CA THR A 33 -10.34 -3.31 -26.33
C THR A 33 -8.92 -2.74 -26.26
N PRO A 34 -8.67 -1.70 -25.45
CA PRO A 34 -7.35 -1.08 -25.34
C PRO A 34 -6.32 -2.10 -24.85
N SER A 35 -5.07 -1.92 -25.31
CA SER A 35 -3.95 -2.69 -24.78
C SER A 35 -3.73 -2.36 -23.30
N SER A 36 -3.29 -3.34 -22.52
CA SER A 36 -2.93 -3.10 -21.12
C SER A 36 -1.73 -2.16 -21.02
N ILE A 37 -1.78 -1.26 -20.05
CA ILE A 37 -0.70 -0.36 -19.69
C ILE A 37 0.19 -1.08 -18.68
N PHE A 38 1.51 -1.02 -18.88
CA PHE A 38 2.47 -1.63 -17.96
C PHE A 38 3.16 -0.55 -17.13
N ILE A 39 3.07 -0.65 -15.80
CA ILE A 39 3.67 0.31 -14.85
C ILE A 39 4.47 -0.47 -13.82
N GLU A 40 5.70 -0.03 -13.55
CA GLU A 40 6.46 -0.53 -12.41
C GLU A 40 6.19 0.33 -11.18
N ALA A 41 5.52 -0.23 -10.17
CA ALA A 41 5.11 0.52 -8.99
C ALA A 41 5.84 0.05 -7.73
N SER A 42 6.06 0.98 -6.79
CA SER A 42 6.72 0.68 -5.52
C SER A 42 5.82 -0.15 -4.59
N ARG A 43 6.38 -1.18 -3.95
CA ARG A 43 5.68 -1.98 -2.93
C ARG A 43 5.20 -1.14 -1.74
N THR A 44 5.90 -0.05 -1.42
CA THR A 44 5.56 0.85 -0.31
C THR A 44 4.58 1.95 -0.69
N SER A 45 4.26 2.10 -1.99
CA SER A 45 3.32 3.11 -2.50
C SER A 45 1.85 2.62 -2.38
N TYR A 46 0.92 3.46 -2.82
CA TYR A 46 -0.53 3.22 -2.80
C TYR A 46 -1.10 3.34 -4.21
N LEU A 47 -2.16 2.58 -4.51
CA LEU A 47 -2.83 2.62 -5.82
C LEU A 47 -3.32 4.01 -6.20
N ILE A 48 -3.75 4.79 -5.21
CA ILE A 48 -4.29 6.14 -5.45
C ILE A 48 -3.26 7.09 -6.08
N LEU A 49 -1.98 6.88 -5.81
CA LEU A 49 -0.89 7.70 -6.35
C LEU A 49 -0.65 7.46 -7.85
N LEU A 50 -1.12 6.32 -8.38
CA LEU A 50 -1.00 5.97 -9.80
C LEU A 50 -2.18 6.48 -10.64
N THR A 51 -3.23 7.00 -10.02
CA THR A 51 -4.51 7.28 -10.70
C THR A 51 -4.39 8.33 -11.81
N GLU A 52 -3.68 9.43 -11.57
CA GLU A 52 -3.47 10.47 -12.58
C GLU A 52 -2.61 9.97 -13.75
N GLU A 53 -1.52 9.24 -13.47
CA GLU A 53 -0.67 8.64 -14.50
C GLU A 53 -1.47 7.67 -15.39
N ILE A 54 -2.30 6.82 -14.77
CA ILE A 54 -3.17 5.88 -15.50
C ILE A 54 -4.17 6.61 -16.38
N ARG A 55 -4.80 7.68 -15.87
CA ARG A 55 -5.74 8.50 -16.65
C ARG A 55 -5.05 9.11 -17.86
N ASP A 56 -3.87 9.70 -17.68
CA ASP A 56 -3.14 10.36 -18.76
C ASP A 56 -2.70 9.36 -19.83
N LEU A 57 -2.26 8.16 -19.44
CA LEU A 57 -1.89 7.11 -20.38
C LEU A 57 -3.09 6.60 -21.20
N TYR A 58 -4.27 6.44 -20.59
CA TYR A 58 -5.48 6.06 -21.33
C TYR A 58 -6.02 7.19 -22.20
N ARG A 59 -5.93 8.45 -21.77
CA ARG A 59 -6.24 9.61 -22.62
C ARG A 59 -5.31 9.68 -23.82
N ALA A 60 -4.01 9.45 -23.62
CA ALA A 60 -3.03 9.37 -24.70
C ALA A 60 -3.29 8.19 -25.65
N ALA A 61 -3.88 7.10 -25.14
CA ALA A 61 -4.34 5.97 -25.95
C ALA A 61 -5.67 6.24 -26.70
N GLY A 62 -6.24 7.43 -26.57
CA GLY A 62 -7.42 7.89 -27.32
C GLY A 62 -8.76 7.71 -26.60
N LEU A 63 -8.76 7.37 -25.30
CA LEU A 63 -10.00 7.26 -24.53
C LEU A 63 -10.45 8.62 -24.02
N THR A 64 -11.76 8.89 -24.12
CA THR A 64 -12.38 10.08 -23.54
C THR A 64 -12.82 9.78 -22.12
N LEU A 65 -11.86 9.78 -21.19
CA LEU A 65 -12.13 9.51 -19.78
C LEU A 65 -12.82 10.69 -19.07
N PRO A 66 -13.59 10.43 -18.00
CA PRO A 66 -14.13 11.48 -17.14
C PRO A 66 -13.05 12.40 -16.54
N ASP A 67 -13.48 13.54 -16.01
CA ASP A 67 -12.61 14.49 -15.32
C ASP A 67 -11.85 13.85 -14.14
N SER A 68 -10.78 14.50 -13.69
CA SER A 68 -9.95 14.02 -12.57
C SER A 68 -10.72 13.88 -11.24
N THR A 69 -11.89 14.51 -11.13
CA THR A 69 -12.79 14.41 -9.98
C THR A 69 -13.65 13.14 -9.98
N ALA A 70 -13.72 12.41 -11.10
CA ALA A 70 -14.53 11.22 -11.20
C ALA A 70 -13.95 10.07 -10.37
N GLU A 71 -14.83 9.27 -9.76
CA GLU A 71 -14.45 8.10 -8.98
C GLU A 71 -13.72 7.09 -9.89
N ILE A 72 -12.56 6.61 -9.43
CA ILE A 72 -11.78 5.53 -10.02
C ILE A 72 -11.70 4.41 -9.00
N TRP A 73 -11.70 3.15 -9.44
CA TRP A 73 -11.40 2.04 -8.55
C TRP A 73 -10.70 0.91 -9.31
N PHE A 74 -10.09 0.02 -8.53
CA PHE A 74 -9.26 -1.06 -9.05
C PHE A 74 -9.83 -2.40 -8.62
N GLU A 75 -9.80 -3.37 -9.52
CA GLU A 75 -10.28 -4.72 -9.32
C GLU A 75 -9.14 -5.72 -9.56
N TYR A 76 -9.08 -6.75 -8.72
CA TYR A 76 -8.32 -7.96 -8.99
C TYR A 76 -9.24 -9.17 -8.86
N GLN A 77 -9.42 -9.91 -9.96
CA GLN A 77 -10.25 -11.12 -10.01
C GLN A 77 -11.65 -10.93 -9.38
N GLY A 78 -12.37 -9.86 -9.72
CA GLY A 78 -13.70 -9.56 -9.17
C GLY A 78 -13.70 -8.96 -7.77
N LYS A 79 -12.54 -8.77 -7.11
CA LYS A 79 -12.44 -8.15 -5.79
C LYS A 79 -11.99 -6.69 -5.89
N PRO A 80 -12.75 -5.72 -5.33
CA PRO A 80 -12.32 -4.33 -5.23
C PRO A 80 -11.07 -4.17 -4.34
N LEU A 81 -10.06 -3.47 -4.84
CA LEU A 81 -8.80 -3.24 -4.13
C LEU A 81 -8.90 -2.05 -3.18
N LYS A 82 -8.51 -2.26 -1.92
CA LYS A 82 -8.48 -1.23 -0.88
C LYS A 82 -7.33 -0.25 -1.13
N TRP A 83 -7.64 0.91 -1.71
CA TRP A 83 -6.64 1.92 -2.10
C TRP A 83 -5.75 2.45 -0.96
N HIS A 84 -6.22 2.37 0.28
CA HIS A 84 -5.48 2.80 1.49
C HIS A 84 -4.51 1.74 2.01
N TYR A 85 -4.44 0.56 1.40
CA TYR A 85 -3.44 -0.47 1.72
C TYR A 85 -2.20 -0.29 0.83
N PRO A 86 -0.98 -0.50 1.36
CA PRO A 86 0.22 -0.49 0.54
C PRO A 86 0.12 -1.50 -0.61
N LEU A 87 0.65 -1.14 -1.76
CA LEU A 87 0.58 -1.96 -2.98
C LEU A 87 1.19 -3.34 -2.78
N GLY A 88 2.34 -3.41 -2.10
CA GLY A 88 3.03 -4.65 -1.76
C GLY A 88 2.18 -5.57 -0.88
N LEU A 89 1.43 -5.00 0.07
CA LEU A 89 0.52 -5.75 0.91
C LEU A 89 -0.64 -6.33 0.08
N LEU A 90 -1.28 -5.51 -0.76
CA LEU A 90 -2.37 -5.97 -1.62
C LEU A 90 -1.92 -7.11 -2.55
N TYR A 91 -0.75 -6.98 -3.15
CA TYR A 91 -0.16 -8.03 -3.98
C TYR A 91 0.09 -9.31 -3.18
N ASP A 92 0.76 -9.20 -2.03
CA ASP A 92 1.12 -10.38 -1.24
C ASP A 92 -0.14 -11.11 -0.74
N ILE A 93 -1.15 -10.42 -0.19
CA ILE A 93 -2.35 -11.10 0.34
C ILE A 93 -3.21 -11.75 -0.76
N LEU A 94 -3.32 -11.10 -1.92
CA LEU A 94 -4.19 -11.57 -3.01
C LEU A 94 -3.51 -12.63 -3.87
N CYS A 95 -2.21 -12.53 -4.09
CA CYS A 95 -1.47 -13.58 -4.82
C CYS A 95 -1.23 -14.83 -3.96
N ILE A 96 -1.10 -14.70 -2.63
CA ILE A 96 -0.98 -15.86 -1.73
C ILE A 96 -2.32 -16.63 -1.62
N SER A 97 -3.46 -15.95 -1.79
CA SER A 97 -4.77 -16.62 -1.79
C SER A 97 -5.03 -17.47 -3.03
N GLU A 98 -4.22 -17.36 -4.08
CA GLU A 98 -4.39 -18.16 -5.29
C GLU A 98 -4.04 -19.64 -5.04
N PRO A 99 -4.89 -20.60 -5.47
CA PRO A 99 -4.58 -22.02 -5.39
C PRO A 99 -3.25 -22.39 -6.09
N SER A 100 -2.92 -21.66 -7.15
CA SER A 100 -1.66 -21.78 -7.92
C SER A 100 -0.43 -21.32 -7.15
N TYR A 101 -0.56 -20.50 -6.09
CA TYR A 101 0.57 -20.15 -5.23
C TYR A 101 0.99 -21.32 -4.31
N ARG A 102 0.03 -22.17 -3.92
CA ARG A 102 0.27 -23.32 -3.02
C ARG A 102 0.85 -24.53 -3.74
N GLN A 103 0.58 -24.65 -5.04
CA GLN A 103 1.25 -25.61 -5.90
C GLN A 103 2.56 -24.95 -6.30
N MET A 104 3.71 -25.53 -5.95
CA MET A 104 5.07 -25.03 -6.17
C MET A 104 5.45 -24.87 -7.67
N GLU A 105 4.54 -24.45 -8.53
CA GLU A 105 4.84 -24.05 -9.90
C GLU A 105 5.33 -22.60 -9.88
N ASP A 106 6.43 -22.36 -10.57
CA ASP A 106 7.23 -21.12 -10.64
C ASP A 106 6.48 -19.89 -11.18
N THR A 107 5.16 -19.95 -11.35
CA THR A 107 4.37 -18.89 -11.95
C THR A 107 3.83 -17.94 -10.88
N LYS A 108 4.72 -17.16 -10.26
CA LYS A 108 4.27 -15.84 -9.78
C LYS A 108 3.70 -15.13 -11.02
N SER A 109 2.39 -14.90 -11.06
CA SER A 109 1.70 -14.23 -12.17
C SER A 109 2.06 -12.74 -12.20
N ILE A 110 3.33 -12.46 -12.46
CA ILE A 110 3.83 -11.16 -12.86
C ILE A 110 3.81 -11.10 -14.38
N PRO A 111 3.33 -9.99 -14.97
CA PRO A 111 2.87 -8.77 -14.32
C PRO A 111 1.53 -8.95 -13.57
N TRP A 112 1.36 -8.23 -12.46
CA TRP A 112 0.14 -8.26 -11.66
C TRP A 112 -0.99 -7.58 -12.43
N ASN A 113 -1.93 -8.39 -12.93
CA ASN A 113 -3.02 -7.92 -13.78
C ASN A 113 -4.13 -7.26 -12.95
N ILE A 114 -4.22 -5.94 -13.00
CA ILE A 114 -5.25 -5.14 -12.32
C ILE A 114 -6.20 -4.60 -13.38
N LYS A 115 -7.50 -4.63 -13.09
CA LYS A 115 -8.50 -3.96 -13.91
C LYS A 115 -8.87 -2.62 -13.29
N VAL A 116 -8.93 -1.55 -14.10
CA VAL A 116 -9.35 -0.22 -13.69
C VAL A 116 -10.78 0.03 -14.16
N HIS A 117 -11.53 0.71 -13.30
CA HIS A 117 -12.91 1.09 -13.52
C HIS A 117 -13.13 2.57 -13.20
N PHE A 118 -13.94 3.23 -14.02
CA PHE A 118 -14.35 4.63 -13.88
C PHE A 118 -15.87 4.76 -13.62
N GLN A 119 -16.59 3.64 -13.57
CA GLN A 119 -18.02 3.57 -13.28
C GLN A 119 -18.31 2.58 -12.15
N ASN A 120 -19.56 2.60 -11.64
CA ASN A 120 -20.06 1.62 -10.67
C ASN A 120 -19.20 1.46 -9.41
N TYR A 121 -18.82 2.58 -8.78
CA TYR A 121 -17.94 2.56 -7.62
C TYR A 121 -18.51 1.70 -6.47
N PRO A 122 -17.74 0.72 -5.94
CA PRO A 122 -18.20 -0.18 -4.90
C PRO A 122 -18.14 0.47 -3.51
N ALA A 123 -19.03 1.44 -3.27
CA ALA A 123 -19.07 2.23 -2.04
C ALA A 123 -19.37 1.43 -0.76
N ALA A 124 -19.87 0.21 -0.90
CA ALA A 124 -20.07 -0.71 0.23
C ALA A 124 -18.75 -1.31 0.74
N HIS A 125 -17.71 -1.38 -0.10
CA HIS A 125 -16.44 -2.04 0.20
C HIS A 125 -15.25 -1.07 0.24
N LEU A 126 -15.37 0.10 -0.38
CA LEU A 126 -14.30 1.10 -0.48
C LEU A 126 -14.72 2.46 0.08
N PHE A 127 -13.75 3.17 0.69
CA PHE A 127 -13.94 4.56 1.11
C PHE A 127 -13.97 5.48 -0.11
N ARG A 128 -15.05 6.27 -0.24
CA ARG A 128 -15.27 7.15 -1.41
C ARG A 128 -14.24 8.25 -1.57
N ASP A 129 -13.80 8.86 -0.48
CA ASP A 129 -12.88 9.99 -0.54
C ASP A 129 -11.46 9.51 -0.87
N GLN A 130 -11.12 9.67 -2.14
CA GLN A 130 -9.90 9.22 -2.77
C GLN A 130 -8.89 10.36 -2.98
N SER A 131 -9.04 11.47 -2.27
CA SER A 131 -8.11 12.60 -2.40
C SER A 131 -6.71 12.23 -1.88
N ALA A 132 -5.68 12.86 -2.46
CA ALA A 132 -4.30 12.72 -1.97
C ALA A 132 -4.16 13.19 -0.51
N ALA A 133 -4.99 14.15 -0.07
CA ALA A 133 -5.02 14.60 1.31
C ALA A 133 -5.54 13.50 2.25
N THR A 134 -6.60 12.79 1.86
CA THR A 134 -7.18 11.69 2.63
C THR A 134 -6.20 10.51 2.70
N ALA A 135 -5.50 10.20 1.61
CA ALA A 135 -4.42 9.20 1.61
C ALA A 135 -3.29 9.58 2.57
N LYS A 136 -2.89 10.86 2.60
CA LYS A 136 -1.92 11.38 3.58
C LYS A 136 -2.43 11.24 5.01
N ASP A 137 -3.71 11.51 5.27
CA ASP A 137 -4.30 11.37 6.61
C ASP A 137 -4.34 9.92 7.09
N PHE A 138 -4.66 8.96 6.21
CA PHE A 138 -4.53 7.53 6.50
C PHE A 138 -3.08 7.15 6.83
N PHE A 139 -2.13 7.58 6.01
CA PHE A 139 -0.71 7.35 6.24
C PHE A 139 -0.22 7.93 7.58
N MET A 140 -0.59 9.17 7.90
CA MET A 140 -0.22 9.80 9.18
C MET A 140 -0.89 9.13 10.38
N SER A 141 -2.13 8.64 10.22
CA SER A 141 -2.82 7.87 11.24
C SER A 141 -2.10 6.57 11.55
N MET A 142 -1.63 5.86 10.51
CA MET A 142 -0.81 4.65 10.64
C MET A 142 0.50 4.89 11.39
N ILE A 143 1.19 5.99 11.09
CA ILE A 143 2.43 6.35 11.79
C ILE A 143 2.17 6.68 13.26
N LYS A 144 1.09 7.43 13.56
CA LYS A 144 0.71 7.77 14.95
C LYS A 144 0.36 6.52 15.75
N GLU A 145 -0.39 5.60 15.17
CA GLU A 145 -0.73 4.33 15.80
C GLU A 145 0.51 3.49 16.10
N ALA A 146 1.46 3.42 15.15
CA ALA A 146 2.74 2.74 15.36
C ALA A 146 3.57 3.40 16.47
N ASP A 147 3.60 4.74 16.56
CA ASP A 147 4.27 5.47 17.64
C ASP A 147 3.64 5.17 19.00
N PHE A 148 2.30 5.14 19.05
CA PHE A 148 1.55 4.81 20.26
C PHE A 148 1.83 3.38 20.74
N LEU A 149 1.89 2.40 19.84
CA LEU A 149 2.23 1.01 20.22
C LEU A 149 3.67 0.90 20.76
N ARG A 150 4.62 1.59 20.14
CA ARG A 150 6.03 1.56 20.55
C ARG A 150 6.27 2.23 21.91
N TYR A 151 5.68 3.40 22.16
CA TYR A 151 6.04 4.23 23.30
C TYR A 151 4.88 4.52 24.28
N GLY A 152 3.66 4.12 23.94
CA GLY A 152 2.45 4.44 24.70
C GLY A 152 1.96 5.88 24.53
N SER A 153 2.50 6.62 23.57
CA SER A 153 2.10 7.99 23.24
C SER A 153 2.41 8.31 21.78
N THR A 154 1.71 9.29 21.20
CA THR A 154 1.97 9.80 19.84
C THR A 154 2.93 11.00 19.83
N LYS A 155 3.60 11.28 20.96
CA LYS A 155 4.36 12.53 21.16
C LYS A 155 5.49 12.69 20.15
N ARG A 156 6.14 11.62 19.69
CA ARG A 156 7.26 11.77 18.76
C ARG A 156 6.78 12.26 17.41
N VAL A 157 5.68 11.70 16.92
CA VAL A 157 5.05 12.14 15.67
C VAL A 157 4.48 13.54 15.81
N MET A 158 3.81 13.83 16.94
CA MET A 158 3.22 15.15 17.19
C MET A 158 4.26 16.26 17.39
N ASN A 159 5.48 15.92 17.82
CA ASN A 159 6.61 16.85 17.94
C ASN A 159 7.36 17.06 16.62
N LEU A 160 7.03 16.32 15.56
CA LEU A 160 7.54 16.63 14.22
C LEU A 160 6.94 17.94 13.73
N SER A 161 7.74 18.76 13.04
CA SER A 161 7.24 19.98 12.42
C SER A 161 6.20 19.64 11.33
N LYS A 162 5.32 20.58 10.96
CA LYS A 162 4.40 20.37 9.83
C LYS A 162 5.15 20.06 8.52
N SER A 163 6.33 20.68 8.35
CA SER A 163 7.23 20.41 7.22
C SER A 163 7.72 18.97 7.23
N ASP A 164 8.18 18.46 8.38
CA ASP A 164 8.68 17.09 8.53
C ASP A 164 7.57 16.06 8.24
N GLN A 165 6.35 16.32 8.73
CA GLN A 165 5.19 15.46 8.48
C GLN A 165 4.81 15.43 6.99
N SER A 166 4.82 16.58 6.32
CA SER A 166 4.62 16.65 4.87
C SER A 166 5.74 15.97 4.10
N GLN A 167 7.00 16.15 4.51
CA GLN A 167 8.16 15.54 3.89
C GLN A 167 8.10 14.01 3.92
N LEU A 168 7.62 13.39 5.00
CA LEU A 168 7.41 11.94 5.06
C LEU A 168 6.47 11.45 3.95
N TRP A 169 5.37 12.16 3.73
CA TRP A 169 4.41 11.82 2.68
C TRP A 169 4.94 12.11 1.28
N GLU A 170 5.50 13.30 1.07
CA GLU A 170 6.03 13.73 -0.24
C GLU A 170 7.18 12.83 -0.70
N SER A 171 8.07 12.45 0.21
CA SER A 171 9.17 11.53 -0.09
C SER A 171 8.68 10.12 -0.45
N LEU A 172 7.54 9.70 0.10
CA LEU A 172 6.90 8.45 -0.30
C LEU A 172 6.32 8.56 -1.72
N CYS A 173 5.60 9.66 -2.02
CA CYS A 173 5.03 9.92 -3.34
C CYS A 173 6.10 10.02 -4.43
N SER A 174 7.23 10.67 -4.15
CA SER A 174 8.36 10.81 -5.08
C SER A 174 9.33 9.63 -5.05
N ASN A 175 9.08 8.63 -4.19
CA ASN A 175 9.95 7.47 -3.97
C ASN A 175 11.40 7.83 -3.58
N ASP A 176 11.60 8.95 -2.86
CA ASP A 176 12.89 9.41 -2.33
C ASP A 176 13.18 8.80 -0.96
N PHE A 177 14.03 7.76 -0.95
CA PHE A 177 14.45 7.07 0.27
C PHE A 177 15.17 7.98 1.26
N ASP A 178 16.13 8.79 0.79
CA ASP A 178 17.02 9.53 1.68
C ASP A 178 16.24 10.67 2.38
N SER A 179 15.35 11.35 1.65
CA SER A 179 14.47 12.36 2.24
C SER A 179 13.48 11.78 3.23
N PHE A 180 12.92 10.59 2.96
CA PHE A 180 12.05 9.89 3.88
C PHE A 180 12.81 9.50 5.17
N TRP A 181 13.98 8.86 5.02
CA TRP A 181 14.71 8.30 6.16
C TRP A 181 15.34 9.37 7.06
N LYS A 182 15.66 10.55 6.51
CA LYS A 182 16.09 11.74 7.29
C LYS A 182 15.10 12.08 8.42
N VAL A 183 13.80 11.97 8.16
CA VAL A 183 12.75 12.22 9.16
C VAL A 183 12.39 10.94 9.92
N ASN A 184 12.18 9.83 9.20
CA ASN A 184 11.68 8.57 9.78
C ASN A 184 12.63 7.99 10.85
N GLN A 185 13.94 8.19 10.74
CA GLN A 185 14.92 7.75 11.75
C GLN A 185 14.65 8.32 13.15
N ARG A 186 13.97 9.47 13.28
CA ARG A 186 13.59 10.06 14.56
C ARG A 186 12.45 9.31 15.26
N LEU A 187 11.66 8.56 14.49
CA LEU A 187 10.50 7.80 14.96
C LEU A 187 10.87 6.34 15.29
N ILE A 188 11.90 5.82 14.63
CA ILE A 188 12.37 4.44 14.84
C ILE A 188 13.16 4.35 16.17
N PRO A 189 12.99 3.26 16.94
CA PRO A 189 13.80 3.02 18.13
C PRO A 189 15.28 2.87 17.77
N VAL A 190 16.16 3.51 18.54
CA VAL A 190 17.61 3.26 18.49
C VAL A 190 17.90 1.94 19.21
N ASP A 191 18.96 1.22 18.83
CA ASP A 191 19.20 -0.21 19.16
C ASP A 191 19.19 -0.57 20.67
N ASP A 192 19.21 0.42 21.59
CA ASP A 192 19.08 0.23 23.05
C ASP A 192 17.72 0.65 23.66
N GLN A 193 16.82 1.23 22.87
CA GLN A 193 15.51 1.67 23.36
C GLN A 193 14.52 0.51 23.41
N VAL A 194 14.08 0.18 24.63
CA VAL A 194 13.01 -0.80 24.84
C VAL A 194 11.67 -0.20 24.39
N VAL A 195 11.10 -0.74 23.33
CA VAL A 195 9.71 -0.46 22.94
C VAL A 195 8.73 -1.32 23.73
N ARG A 196 7.52 -0.79 23.97
CA ARG A 196 6.46 -1.49 24.69
C ARG A 196 5.88 -2.62 23.85
N HIS A 197 5.49 -2.30 22.62
CA HIS A 197 4.92 -3.25 21.67
C HIS A 197 5.46 -3.04 20.25
N ILE A 198 5.44 -4.12 19.48
CA ILE A 198 5.76 -4.10 18.05
C ILE A 198 4.49 -3.73 17.26
N PRO A 199 4.50 -2.66 16.43
CA PRO A 199 3.41 -2.38 15.51
C PRO A 199 3.36 -3.46 14.43
N LEU A 200 2.39 -4.37 14.55
CA LEU A 200 2.22 -5.51 13.66
C LEU A 200 0.73 -5.68 13.35
N ARG A 201 0.43 -6.01 12.10
CA ARG A 201 -0.90 -6.42 11.64
C ARG A 201 -0.78 -7.72 10.87
N LEU A 202 -1.65 -8.66 11.18
CA LEU A 202 -1.75 -9.93 10.46
C LEU A 202 -2.97 -9.85 9.54
N TYR A 203 -2.70 -10.01 8.26
CA TYR A 203 -3.71 -10.07 7.20
C TYR A 203 -3.85 -11.53 6.80
N LEU A 204 -5.02 -12.09 7.01
CA LEU A 204 -5.35 -13.46 6.62
C LEU A 204 -6.16 -13.45 5.32
N PRO A 205 -6.10 -14.52 4.51
CA PRO A 205 -6.95 -14.67 3.33
C PRO A 205 -8.46 -14.60 3.63
N ASP A 206 -9.28 -14.60 2.59
CA ASP A 206 -10.75 -14.76 2.67
C ASP A 206 -11.48 -13.69 3.48
N ASP A 207 -11.00 -12.44 3.42
CA ASP A 207 -11.60 -11.27 4.09
C ASP A 207 -11.74 -11.43 5.62
N CYS A 208 -10.90 -12.26 6.23
CA CYS A 208 -10.78 -12.34 7.67
C CYS A 208 -10.46 -10.95 8.28
N PRO A 209 -11.03 -10.62 9.45
CA PRO A 209 -10.68 -9.40 10.16
C PRO A 209 -9.17 -9.29 10.38
N VAL A 210 -8.64 -8.08 10.22
CA VAL A 210 -7.21 -7.80 10.46
C VAL A 210 -6.93 -8.01 11.95
N ILE A 211 -5.99 -8.89 12.26
CA ILE A 211 -5.60 -9.16 13.65
C ILE A 211 -4.48 -8.18 14.03
N GLN A 212 -4.68 -7.50 15.14
CA GLN A 212 -3.71 -6.56 15.69
C GLN A 212 -3.71 -6.64 17.22
N ASP A 213 -2.74 -7.38 17.75
CA ASP A 213 -2.57 -7.57 19.19
C ASP A 213 -1.33 -6.87 19.74
N ARG A 214 -1.30 -6.75 21.07
CA ARG A 214 -0.17 -6.16 21.80
C ARG A 214 0.96 -7.17 21.93
N VAL A 215 1.92 -7.09 21.02
CA VAL A 215 3.08 -7.97 21.00
C VAL A 215 4.27 -7.32 21.67
N SER A 216 4.72 -7.85 22.81
CA SER A 216 5.96 -7.39 23.45
C SER A 216 7.20 -7.90 22.69
N PRO A 217 8.23 -7.04 22.48
CA PRO A 217 9.44 -7.42 21.76
C PRO A 217 10.37 -8.35 22.56
N ARG A 218 10.11 -8.49 23.87
CA ARG A 218 10.82 -9.40 24.77
C ARG A 218 9.83 -10.29 25.49
N THR A 219 10.25 -11.53 25.70
CA THR A 219 9.57 -12.51 26.56
C THR A 219 9.66 -12.08 28.02
N GLU A 220 8.87 -12.70 28.91
CA GLU A 220 8.96 -12.48 30.37
C GLU A 220 10.37 -12.76 30.92
N ALA A 221 11.10 -13.69 30.28
CA ALA A 221 12.49 -14.02 30.58
C ALA A 221 13.52 -13.01 30.00
N GLY A 222 13.08 -11.89 29.42
CA GLY A 222 13.93 -10.82 28.90
C GLY A 222 14.60 -11.11 27.53
N LYS A 223 14.45 -12.32 26.99
CA LYS A 223 14.94 -12.70 25.66
C LYS A 223 14.11 -12.04 24.57
N ALA A 224 14.74 -11.71 23.43
CA ALA A 224 14.04 -11.21 22.26
C ALA A 224 12.95 -12.20 21.82
N ASN A 225 11.75 -11.67 21.59
CA ASN A 225 10.63 -12.45 21.11
C ASN A 225 10.83 -12.75 19.61
N THR A 226 10.60 -13.99 19.18
CA THR A 226 10.77 -14.40 17.77
C THR A 226 9.42 -14.50 17.08
N SER A 227 9.39 -14.44 15.74
CA SER A 227 8.14 -14.56 14.96
C SER A 227 7.30 -15.78 15.35
N VAL A 228 7.93 -16.93 15.65
CA VAL A 228 7.26 -18.18 16.06
C VAL A 228 6.47 -18.04 17.37
N HIS A 229 6.86 -17.13 18.25
CA HIS A 229 6.21 -16.90 19.54
C HIS A 229 5.14 -15.80 19.49
N VAL A 230 5.03 -15.09 18.37
CA VAL A 230 4.12 -13.96 18.16
C VAL A 230 2.91 -14.37 17.33
N LEU A 231 3.07 -15.38 16.46
CA LEU A 231 2.00 -15.87 15.61
C LEU A 231 1.08 -16.82 16.42
N PRO A 232 -0.25 -16.70 16.25
CA PRO A 232 -1.22 -17.60 16.87
C PRO A 232 -1.17 -19.03 16.30
#